data_AF-A0A9D0CEA1-F1
#
_entry.id   AF-A0A9D0CEA1-F1
#
_cell.length_a   1.000
_cell.length_b   1.000
_cell.length_c   1.000
_cell.angle_alpha   90.00
_cell.angle_beta   90.00
_cell.angle_gamma   90.00
#
_symmetry.space_group_name_H-M   'P 1'
#
loop_
_entity.id
_entity.type
_entity.pdbx_description
1 polymer ?
#
loop_
_entity_poly.entity_id
_entity_poly.type
_entity_poly.pdbx_seq_one_letter_code
_entity_poly.pdbx_strand_id
1 'polypeptide(L)'
;MKQIKILVLVLITFISCKDYGNKLTFNGTEVYYKDGITKEQANQLGNFLIKEGFATGDTKSVQFVIDDKTKNLTFRMVVNEDVASNSENDYVFTSFSRQLSKEFGKSIDFQLTDNTFKTLKTFLNKDIPNLIEAKKTQIFYTNKVNKEETQKLADYLIKSKFADDKNIKTIEFDKENNNYLFRMVVYKGAEKNEANITLLGQFAKELSKNVFENKPVILHMCDDQLNTIKIIK
;
A
#
# COMPACT_ATOMS: atom_id res chain seq x y z
N MET A 1 69.24 -5.21 -28.65
CA MET A 1 67.92 -5.51 -28.04
C MET A 1 67.41 -4.28 -27.31
N LYS A 2 66.22 -3.80 -27.68
CA LYS A 2 65.14 -3.26 -26.81
C LYS A 2 64.29 -2.27 -27.61
N GLN A 3 63.20 -2.79 -28.18
CA GLN A 3 62.14 -1.95 -28.73
C GLN A 3 61.31 -1.38 -27.58
N ILE A 4 61.12 -0.06 -27.58
CA ILE A 4 60.25 0.65 -26.66
C ILE A 4 58.83 0.51 -27.19
N LYS A 5 58.01 -0.31 -26.52
CA LYS A 5 56.58 -0.40 -26.79
C LYS A 5 55.88 0.77 -26.09
N ILE A 6 55.42 1.75 -26.88
CA ILE A 6 54.55 2.82 -26.40
C ILE A 6 53.19 2.18 -26.09
N LEU A 7 52.84 2.16 -24.80
CA LEU A 7 51.54 1.74 -24.29
C LEU A 7 50.55 2.90 -24.49
N VAL A 8 49.63 2.77 -25.46
CA VAL A 8 48.52 3.71 -25.63
C VAL A 8 47.50 3.43 -24.54
N LEU A 9 47.47 4.29 -23.51
CA LEU A 9 46.42 4.30 -22.50
C LEU A 9 45.20 5.04 -23.07
N VAL A 10 44.26 4.29 -23.65
CA VAL A 10 42.94 4.83 -24.02
C VAL A 10 42.16 5.07 -22.73
N LEU A 11 42.07 6.34 -22.33
CA LEU A 11 41.26 6.78 -21.21
C LEU A 11 39.78 6.78 -21.65
N ILE A 12 39.06 5.68 -21.40
CA ILE A 12 37.62 5.59 -21.62
C ILE A 12 36.94 6.39 -20.50
N THR A 13 36.55 7.63 -20.80
CA THR A 13 35.69 8.42 -19.91
C THR A 13 34.27 7.87 -19.97
N PHE A 14 33.88 7.06 -18.97
CA PHE A 14 32.49 6.72 -18.73
C PHE A 14 31.74 7.98 -18.29
N ILE A 15 31.19 8.72 -19.25
CA ILE A 15 30.14 9.69 -18.97
C ILE A 15 28.96 8.85 -18.50
N SER A 16 28.72 8.82 -17.19
CA SER A 16 27.53 8.19 -16.59
C SER A 16 26.31 9.01 -17.01
N CYS A 17 25.87 8.80 -18.26
CA CYS A 17 24.53 9.17 -18.66
C CYS A 17 23.62 8.21 -17.88
N LYS A 18 22.98 8.70 -16.82
CA LYS A 18 21.99 7.91 -16.08
C LYS A 18 20.79 7.70 -17.00
N ASP A 19 20.73 6.53 -17.62
CA ASP A 19 19.59 6.13 -18.45
C ASP A 19 18.42 5.76 -17.53
N TYR A 20 17.48 6.69 -17.39
CA TYR A 20 16.24 6.46 -16.67
C TYR A 20 15.15 5.81 -17.53
N GLY A 21 15.45 5.54 -18.80
CA GLY A 21 14.52 5.01 -19.79
C GLY A 21 13.85 6.10 -20.65
N ASN A 22 12.85 5.68 -21.41
CA ASN A 22 12.04 6.55 -22.25
C ASN A 22 11.21 7.50 -21.37
N LYS A 23 11.04 8.75 -21.82
CA LYS A 23 10.31 9.79 -21.08
C LYS A 23 9.05 10.21 -21.81
N LEU A 24 7.94 10.29 -21.08
CA LEU A 24 6.71 10.99 -21.45
C LEU A 24 6.42 12.09 -20.43
N THR A 25 5.60 13.06 -20.81
CA THR A 25 5.24 14.18 -19.93
C THR A 25 3.72 14.35 -19.89
N PHE A 26 3.17 14.44 -18.68
CA PHE A 26 1.74 14.55 -18.41
C PHE A 26 1.52 15.67 -17.41
N ASN A 27 0.97 16.80 -17.87
CA ASN A 27 0.71 17.99 -17.05
C ASN A 27 1.87 18.35 -16.09
N GLY A 28 3.07 18.52 -16.64
CA GLY A 28 4.29 18.81 -15.89
C GLY A 28 4.99 17.60 -15.25
N THR A 29 4.30 16.48 -15.05
CA THR A 29 4.89 15.25 -14.49
C THR A 29 5.67 14.49 -15.56
N GLU A 30 6.91 14.14 -15.24
CA GLU A 30 7.76 13.28 -16.04
C GLU A 30 7.54 11.81 -15.68
N VAL A 31 7.10 11.02 -16.66
CA VAL A 31 6.90 9.58 -16.53
C VAL A 31 7.99 8.88 -17.32
N TYR A 32 8.93 8.28 -16.60
CA TYR A 32 10.00 7.46 -17.17
C TYR A 32 9.56 5.99 -17.23
N TYR A 33 9.95 5.27 -18.28
CA TYR A 33 9.69 3.82 -18.39
C TYR A 33 10.80 3.11 -19.15
N LYS A 34 11.10 1.87 -18.75
CA LYS A 34 12.14 1.01 -19.35
C LYS A 34 11.67 -0.43 -19.47
N ASP A 35 12.44 -1.24 -20.20
CA ASP A 35 12.47 -2.71 -20.23
C ASP A 35 11.20 -3.44 -19.77
N GLY A 36 10.44 -3.96 -20.74
CA GLY A 36 9.21 -4.73 -20.47
C GLY A 36 7.97 -3.88 -20.21
N ILE A 37 8.09 -2.55 -20.23
CA ILE A 37 6.95 -1.61 -20.17
C ILE A 37 6.68 -1.03 -21.56
N THR A 38 5.46 -1.18 -22.04
CA THR A 38 5.04 -0.60 -23.33
C THR A 38 4.71 0.88 -23.18
N LYS A 39 4.74 1.61 -24.31
CA LYS A 39 4.34 3.02 -24.35
C LYS A 39 2.87 3.20 -23.94
N GLU A 40 2.01 2.24 -24.26
CA GLU A 40 0.60 2.21 -23.88
C GLU A 40 0.44 2.13 -22.36
N GLN A 41 1.24 1.29 -21.68
CA GLN A 41 1.25 1.22 -20.21
C GLN A 41 1.74 2.53 -19.59
N ALA A 42 2.77 3.16 -20.18
CA ALA A 42 3.25 4.47 -19.73
C ALA A 42 2.21 5.59 -19.95
N ASN A 43 1.47 5.55 -21.05
CA ASN A 43 0.33 6.45 -21.32
C ASN A 43 -0.82 6.22 -20.33
N GLN A 44 -1.16 4.96 -20.04
CA GLN A 44 -2.16 4.63 -19.04
C GLN A 44 -1.77 5.21 -17.67
N LEU A 45 -0.50 5.03 -17.26
CA LEU A 45 0.01 5.60 -16.02
C LEU A 45 -0.13 7.12 -16.02
N GLY A 46 0.36 7.80 -17.07
CA GLY A 46 0.29 9.25 -17.18
C GLY A 46 -1.14 9.80 -17.08
N ASN A 47 -2.10 9.17 -17.76
CA ASN A 47 -3.51 9.55 -17.70
C ASN A 47 -4.11 9.33 -16.30
N PHE A 48 -3.76 8.21 -15.64
CA PHE A 48 -4.14 7.95 -14.26
C PHE A 48 -3.61 9.04 -13.32
N LEU A 49 -2.33 9.46 -13.47
CA LEU A 49 -1.74 10.52 -12.63
C LEU A 49 -2.44 11.87 -12.80
N ILE A 50 -2.93 12.20 -14.00
CA ILE A 50 -3.76 13.39 -14.23
C ILE A 50 -5.10 13.23 -13.50
N LYS A 51 -5.78 12.10 -13.70
CA LYS A 51 -7.10 11.83 -13.15
C LYS A 51 -7.13 11.87 -11.62
N GLU A 52 -6.13 11.30 -10.96
CA GLU A 52 -6.03 11.30 -9.49
C GLU A 52 -5.47 12.62 -8.92
N GLY A 53 -5.24 13.64 -9.75
CA GLY A 53 -4.75 14.94 -9.31
C GLY A 53 -3.30 14.93 -8.83
N PHE A 54 -2.51 13.93 -9.20
CA PHE A 54 -1.08 13.89 -8.93
C PHE A 54 -0.31 14.83 -9.87
N ALA A 55 -0.68 14.82 -11.16
CA ALA A 55 -0.10 15.64 -12.19
C ALA A 55 -0.88 16.96 -12.34
N THR A 56 -0.43 17.98 -11.62
CA THR A 56 -1.12 19.28 -11.44
C THR A 56 -0.48 20.46 -12.16
N GLY A 57 0.64 20.25 -12.87
CA GLY A 57 1.41 21.31 -13.52
C GLY A 57 2.82 21.48 -12.95
N ASP A 58 3.05 21.14 -11.68
CA ASP A 58 4.41 21.16 -11.12
C ASP A 58 5.23 19.97 -11.60
N THR A 59 6.53 20.18 -11.77
CA THR A 59 7.46 19.12 -12.13
C THR A 59 7.58 18.10 -11.00
N LYS A 60 7.15 16.88 -11.29
CA LYS A 60 7.32 15.67 -10.48
C LYS A 60 7.88 14.59 -11.40
N SER A 61 8.65 13.66 -10.87
CA SER A 61 9.22 12.58 -11.69
C SER A 61 8.85 11.22 -11.08
N VAL A 62 8.42 10.30 -11.93
CA VAL A 62 8.09 8.92 -11.59
C VAL A 62 8.72 7.98 -12.59
N GLN A 63 8.96 6.73 -12.21
CA GLN A 63 9.47 5.70 -13.10
C GLN A 63 8.62 4.43 -13.00
N PHE A 64 8.30 3.84 -14.15
CA PHE A 64 7.56 2.59 -14.25
C PHE A 64 8.44 1.51 -14.86
N VAL A 65 8.67 0.43 -14.10
CA VAL A 65 9.66 -0.60 -14.43
C VAL A 65 9.19 -1.98 -14.04
N ILE A 66 9.78 -3.01 -14.63
CA ILE A 66 9.82 -4.33 -14.02
C ILE A 66 11.04 -4.35 -13.08
N ASP A 67 10.83 -4.63 -11.79
CA ASP A 67 11.94 -4.70 -10.83
C ASP A 67 12.78 -5.95 -11.08
N ASP A 68 14.10 -5.78 -11.16
CA ASP A 68 15.00 -6.87 -11.52
C ASP A 68 15.03 -8.00 -10.48
N LYS A 69 14.74 -7.68 -9.21
CA LYS A 69 14.78 -8.65 -8.10
C LYS A 69 13.44 -9.36 -7.93
N THR A 70 12.34 -8.60 -7.88
CA THR A 70 11.01 -9.19 -7.63
C THR A 70 10.33 -9.69 -8.90
N LYS A 71 10.77 -9.21 -10.08
CA LYS A 71 10.11 -9.39 -11.38
C LYS A 71 8.69 -8.83 -11.43
N ASN A 72 8.31 -8.00 -10.45
CA ASN A 72 7.02 -7.34 -10.41
C ASN A 72 7.05 -6.00 -11.12
N LEU A 73 5.89 -5.61 -11.65
CA LEU A 73 5.65 -4.25 -12.09
C LEU A 73 5.74 -3.30 -10.89
N THR A 74 6.55 -2.26 -11.02
CA THR A 74 6.90 -1.36 -9.93
C THR A 74 6.74 0.09 -10.37
N PHE A 75 5.98 0.84 -9.57
CA PHE A 75 5.89 2.29 -9.65
C PHE A 75 6.88 2.93 -8.68
N ARG A 76 7.75 3.80 -9.18
CA ARG A 76 8.76 4.52 -8.42
C ARG A 76 8.44 6.00 -8.41
N MET A 77 8.39 6.60 -7.23
CA MET A 77 8.06 8.01 -7.03
C MET A 77 9.23 8.74 -6.41
N VAL A 78 9.66 9.83 -7.05
CA VAL A 78 10.64 10.74 -6.46
C VAL A 78 10.00 11.48 -5.29
N VAL A 79 10.63 11.42 -4.12
CA VAL A 79 10.28 12.17 -2.91
C VAL A 79 11.52 12.67 -2.21
N ASN A 80 11.34 13.62 -1.28
CA ASN A 80 12.39 13.99 -0.34
C ASN A 80 12.57 12.89 0.73
N GLU A 81 13.78 12.80 1.31
CA GLU A 81 14.11 11.75 2.28
C GLU A 81 13.28 11.84 3.57
N ASP A 82 12.96 13.05 4.03
CA ASP A 82 12.09 13.30 5.18
C ASP A 82 10.70 12.68 4.98
N VAL A 83 10.11 12.87 3.79
CA VAL A 83 8.83 12.27 3.40
C VAL A 83 8.90 10.74 3.41
N ALA A 84 10.00 10.16 2.89
CA ALA A 84 10.18 8.70 2.86
C ALA A 84 10.42 8.09 4.25
N SER A 85 11.05 8.83 5.16
CA SER A 85 11.37 8.39 6.51
C SER A 85 10.20 8.50 7.49
N ASN A 86 9.22 9.38 7.22
CA ASN A 86 8.05 9.55 8.08
C ASN A 86 6.99 8.47 7.79
N SER A 87 6.81 7.53 8.72
CA SER A 87 5.81 6.46 8.62
C SER A 87 4.36 6.93 8.61
N GLU A 88 4.06 8.15 9.06
CA GLU A 88 2.71 8.73 8.96
C GLU A 88 2.26 8.87 7.50
N ASN A 89 3.20 8.98 6.56
CA ASN A 89 2.90 9.06 5.14
C ASN A 89 2.61 7.70 4.49
N ASP A 90 2.95 6.58 5.15
CA ASP A 90 2.85 5.23 4.57
C ASP A 90 1.42 4.91 4.13
N TYR A 91 0.43 5.39 4.88
CA TYR A 91 -0.97 5.22 4.51
C TYR A 91 -1.31 5.85 3.15
N VAL A 92 -0.80 7.04 2.87
CA VAL A 92 -1.04 7.75 1.61
C VAL A 92 -0.42 6.97 0.44
N PHE A 93 0.82 6.52 0.60
CA PHE A 93 1.52 5.76 -0.46
C PHE A 93 0.90 4.39 -0.71
N THR A 94 0.54 3.66 0.35
CA THR A 94 -0.13 2.35 0.21
C THR A 94 -1.54 2.51 -0.38
N SER A 95 -2.25 3.59 -0.06
CA SER A 95 -3.54 3.92 -0.69
C SER A 95 -3.40 4.19 -2.18
N PHE A 96 -2.42 4.99 -2.56
CA PHE A 96 -2.15 5.28 -3.96
C PHE A 96 -1.70 4.02 -4.74
N SER A 97 -0.88 3.16 -4.13
CA SER A 97 -0.50 1.86 -4.70
C SER A 97 -1.70 0.95 -4.95
N ARG A 98 -2.72 0.93 -4.07
CA ARG A 98 -3.97 0.19 -4.30
C ARG A 98 -4.72 0.74 -5.52
N GLN A 99 -4.81 2.06 -5.67
CA GLN A 99 -5.49 2.68 -6.81
C GLN A 99 -4.77 2.35 -8.12
N LEU A 100 -3.43 2.40 -8.14
CA LEU A 100 -2.62 1.95 -9.27
C LEU A 100 -2.89 0.48 -9.60
N SER A 101 -2.85 -0.42 -8.61
CA SER A 101 -3.07 -1.84 -8.84
C SER A 101 -4.47 -2.12 -9.41
N LYS A 102 -5.48 -1.36 -8.96
CA LYS A 102 -6.84 -1.41 -9.49
C LYS A 102 -6.92 -0.91 -10.94
N GLU A 103 -6.27 0.21 -11.25
CA GLU A 103 -6.22 0.79 -12.59
C GLU A 103 -5.61 -0.19 -13.61
N PHE A 104 -4.53 -0.87 -13.24
CA PHE A 104 -3.82 -1.79 -14.12
C PHE A 104 -4.33 -3.24 -14.06
N GLY A 105 -5.27 -3.55 -13.16
CA GLY A 105 -5.80 -4.90 -12.96
C GLY A 105 -4.75 -5.94 -12.54
N LYS A 106 -3.62 -5.50 -11.96
CA LYS A 106 -2.51 -6.37 -11.53
C LYS A 106 -1.76 -5.75 -10.37
N SER A 107 -1.07 -6.58 -9.58
CA SER A 107 -0.25 -6.13 -8.46
C SER A 107 0.89 -5.21 -8.92
N ILE A 108 0.99 -4.04 -8.29
CA ILE A 108 2.06 -3.07 -8.51
C ILE A 108 2.78 -2.82 -7.19
N ASP A 109 4.08 -3.11 -7.16
CA ASP A 109 4.95 -2.70 -6.05
C ASP A 109 5.17 -1.18 -6.11
N PHE A 110 5.31 -0.55 -4.96
CA PHE A 110 5.49 0.90 -4.86
C PHE A 110 6.83 1.21 -4.20
N GLN A 111 7.63 2.09 -4.80
CA GLN A 111 8.92 2.51 -4.26
C GLN A 111 9.00 4.03 -4.17
N LEU A 112 9.45 4.52 -3.02
CA LEU A 112 9.90 5.89 -2.86
C LEU A 112 11.37 5.96 -3.22
N THR A 113 11.76 6.96 -3.99
CA THR A 113 13.12 7.12 -4.47
C THR A 113 13.63 8.55 -4.31
N ASP A 114 14.94 8.72 -4.33
CA ASP A 114 15.54 10.03 -4.52
C ASP A 114 15.36 10.53 -5.97
N ASN A 115 15.86 11.74 -6.26
CA ASN A 115 15.81 12.35 -7.60
C ASN A 115 16.68 11.64 -8.66
N THR A 116 17.37 10.56 -8.29
CA THR A 116 18.13 9.69 -9.20
C THR A 116 17.54 8.29 -9.32
N PHE A 117 16.31 8.10 -8.83
CA PHE A 117 15.61 6.81 -8.76
C PHE A 117 16.31 5.75 -7.90
N LYS A 118 17.19 6.16 -6.97
CA LYS A 118 17.70 5.25 -5.94
C LYS A 118 16.59 5.04 -4.90
N THR A 119 16.27 3.77 -4.63
CA THR A 119 15.23 3.40 -3.68
C THR A 119 15.57 3.87 -2.26
N LEU A 120 14.62 4.58 -1.65
CA LEU A 120 14.62 5.00 -0.25
C LEU A 120 13.75 4.06 0.60
N LYS A 121 12.58 3.68 0.07
CA LYS A 121 11.62 2.79 0.75
C LYS A 121 10.82 1.97 -0.26
N THR A 122 10.44 0.76 0.12
CA THR A 122 9.66 -0.17 -0.72
C THR A 122 8.41 -0.63 0.01
N PHE A 123 7.27 -0.56 -0.67
CA PHE A 123 6.01 -1.18 -0.27
C PHE A 123 5.68 -2.27 -1.30
N LEU A 124 5.90 -3.53 -0.92
CA LEU A 124 5.55 -4.65 -1.79
C LEU A 124 4.05 -4.83 -1.79
N ASN A 125 3.44 -5.02 -2.96
CA ASN A 125 1.99 -5.14 -3.08
C ASN A 125 1.40 -6.22 -2.18
N LYS A 126 2.11 -7.34 -2.05
CA LYS A 126 1.73 -8.47 -1.17
C LYS A 126 1.64 -8.10 0.31
N ASP A 127 2.32 -7.03 0.73
CA ASP A 127 2.37 -6.56 2.10
C ASP A 127 1.39 -5.38 2.32
N ILE A 128 0.74 -4.90 1.26
CA ILE A 128 -0.28 -3.85 1.32
C ILE A 128 -1.64 -4.50 1.59
N PRO A 129 -2.32 -4.19 2.71
CA PRO A 129 -3.65 -4.69 2.96
C PRO A 129 -4.64 -4.24 1.87
N ASN A 130 -5.48 -5.16 1.43
CA ASN A 130 -6.64 -4.87 0.59
C ASN A 130 -7.64 -4.02 1.37
N LEU A 131 -8.57 -3.36 0.68
CA LEU A 131 -9.59 -2.50 1.30
C LEU A 131 -10.98 -2.80 0.73
N ILE A 132 -11.95 -3.01 1.62
CA ILE A 132 -13.39 -2.94 1.34
C ILE A 132 -14.00 -1.85 2.22
N GLU A 133 -14.98 -1.14 1.69
CA GLU A 133 -15.77 -0.17 2.45
C GLU A 133 -17.14 -0.75 2.79
N ALA A 134 -17.50 -0.66 4.07
CA ALA A 134 -18.83 -0.92 4.58
C ALA A 134 -19.42 0.42 5.05
N LYS A 135 -20.17 1.11 4.16
CA LYS A 135 -20.53 2.52 4.36
C LYS A 135 -19.26 3.35 4.62
N LYS A 136 -19.19 4.14 5.71
CA LYS A 136 -17.98 4.87 6.11
C LYS A 136 -16.97 4.04 6.92
N THR A 137 -17.18 2.73 7.08
CA THR A 137 -16.21 1.85 7.75
C THR A 137 -15.22 1.31 6.73
N GLN A 138 -13.93 1.56 6.97
CA GLN A 138 -12.83 1.06 6.17
C GLN A 138 -12.36 -0.29 6.75
N ILE A 139 -12.40 -1.33 5.91
CA ILE A 139 -11.99 -2.69 6.28
C ILE A 139 -10.72 -3.03 5.50
N PHE A 140 -9.58 -2.86 6.16
CA PHE A 140 -8.30 -3.36 5.65
C PHE A 140 -8.24 -4.87 5.86
N TYR A 141 -7.75 -5.63 4.88
CA TYR A 141 -7.62 -7.08 5.05
C TYR A 141 -6.39 -7.66 4.35
N THR A 142 -5.74 -8.61 5.01
CA THR A 142 -4.53 -9.25 4.49
C THR A 142 -4.88 -10.30 3.43
N ASN A 143 -3.85 -10.90 2.82
CA ASN A 143 -4.01 -12.06 1.94
C ASN A 143 -4.33 -13.38 2.67
N LYS A 144 -4.38 -13.39 4.01
CA LYS A 144 -4.72 -14.57 4.81
C LYS A 144 -6.23 -14.78 4.97
N VAL A 145 -7.02 -13.78 4.58
CA VAL A 145 -8.48 -13.85 4.43
C VAL A 145 -8.84 -13.53 3.00
N ASN A 146 -9.91 -14.14 2.49
CA ASN A 146 -10.35 -13.87 1.13
C ASN A 146 -11.39 -12.74 1.06
N LYS A 147 -11.65 -12.25 -0.16
CA LYS A 147 -12.60 -11.16 -0.42
C LYS A 147 -14.03 -11.52 0.00
N GLU A 148 -14.44 -12.77 -0.20
CA GLU A 148 -15.80 -13.23 0.16
C GLU A 148 -16.00 -13.24 1.68
N GLU A 149 -15.02 -13.75 2.44
CA GLU A 149 -15.03 -13.69 3.92
C GLU A 149 -15.10 -12.24 4.42
N THR A 150 -14.34 -11.34 3.79
CA THR A 150 -14.35 -9.92 4.14
C THR A 150 -15.67 -9.25 3.77
N GLN A 151 -16.31 -9.64 2.67
CA GLN A 151 -17.63 -9.14 2.28
C GLN A 151 -18.70 -9.60 3.29
N LYS A 152 -18.66 -10.86 3.74
CA LYS A 152 -19.56 -11.35 4.81
C LYS A 152 -19.42 -10.51 6.09
N LEU A 153 -18.20 -10.16 6.46
CA LEU A 153 -17.95 -9.23 7.57
C LEU A 153 -18.58 -7.86 7.29
N ALA A 154 -18.30 -7.25 6.13
CA ALA A 154 -18.84 -5.95 5.74
C ALA A 154 -20.37 -5.89 5.83
N ASP A 155 -21.06 -6.90 5.28
CA ASP A 155 -22.51 -7.00 5.26
C ASP A 155 -23.07 -7.11 6.70
N TYR A 156 -22.41 -7.90 7.55
CA TYR A 156 -22.79 -8.02 8.95
C TYR A 156 -22.57 -6.72 9.73
N LEU A 157 -21.47 -6.00 9.49
CA LEU A 157 -21.23 -4.70 10.14
C LEU A 157 -22.32 -3.69 9.77
N ILE A 158 -22.80 -3.71 8.53
CA ILE A 158 -23.92 -2.86 8.09
C ILE A 158 -25.22 -3.30 8.79
N LYS A 159 -25.53 -4.59 8.79
CA LYS A 159 -26.76 -5.16 9.38
C LYS A 159 -26.84 -4.91 10.89
N SER A 160 -25.72 -5.06 11.60
CA SER A 160 -25.63 -4.81 13.05
C SER A 160 -25.62 -3.33 13.42
N LYS A 161 -25.59 -2.43 12.42
CA LYS A 161 -25.43 -0.97 12.58
C LYS A 161 -24.10 -0.55 13.20
N PHE A 162 -23.11 -1.45 13.23
CA PHE A 162 -21.73 -1.08 13.55
C PHE A 162 -21.18 -0.12 12.48
N ALA A 163 -21.37 -0.47 11.21
CA ALA A 163 -21.08 0.38 10.08
C ALA A 163 -22.28 1.29 9.78
N ASP A 164 -22.00 2.59 9.68
CA ASP A 164 -23.02 3.63 9.47
C ASP A 164 -22.49 4.71 8.50
N ASP A 165 -23.35 5.62 8.06
CA ASP A 165 -23.02 6.67 7.08
C ASP A 165 -22.51 7.97 7.76
N LYS A 166 -22.38 7.96 9.08
CA LYS A 166 -22.04 9.14 9.90
C LYS A 166 -20.58 9.09 10.37
N ASN A 167 -20.18 7.98 10.98
CA ASN A 167 -18.93 7.81 11.69
C ASN A 167 -17.96 6.98 10.85
N ILE A 168 -16.79 7.57 10.60
CA ILE A 168 -15.67 6.83 10.01
C ILE A 168 -15.13 5.89 11.08
N LYS A 169 -14.97 4.62 10.72
CA LYS A 169 -14.36 3.60 11.57
C LYS A 169 -13.32 2.87 10.74
N THR A 170 -12.21 2.52 11.37
CA THR A 170 -11.13 1.79 10.72
C THR A 170 -10.95 0.45 11.42
N ILE A 171 -10.97 -0.61 10.63
CA ILE A 171 -10.70 -1.96 11.10
C ILE A 171 -9.66 -2.63 10.21
N GLU A 172 -8.90 -3.55 10.78
CA GLU A 172 -8.10 -4.53 10.06
C GLU A 172 -8.64 -5.93 10.33
N PHE A 173 -8.79 -6.71 9.26
CA PHE A 173 -9.28 -8.07 9.27
C PHE A 173 -8.21 -9.03 8.76
N ASP A 174 -7.81 -9.97 9.60
CA ASP A 174 -6.74 -10.92 9.31
C ASP A 174 -7.11 -12.31 9.85
N LYS A 175 -6.25 -13.30 9.61
CA LYS A 175 -6.41 -14.65 10.13
C LYS A 175 -5.07 -15.24 10.54
N GLU A 176 -5.01 -15.80 11.75
CA GLU A 176 -3.81 -16.43 12.29
C GLU A 176 -4.18 -17.68 13.10
N ASN A 177 -3.49 -18.80 12.83
CA ASN A 177 -3.71 -20.07 13.53
C ASN A 177 -5.19 -20.48 13.60
N ASN A 178 -5.91 -20.28 12.48
CA ASN A 178 -7.35 -20.52 12.35
C ASN A 178 -8.28 -19.62 13.18
N ASN A 179 -7.75 -18.57 13.82
CA ASN A 179 -8.53 -17.52 14.47
C ASN A 179 -8.66 -16.34 13.51
N TYR A 180 -9.87 -15.80 13.38
CA TYR A 180 -10.05 -14.50 12.74
C TYR A 180 -9.61 -13.40 13.70
N LEU A 181 -8.85 -12.44 13.19
CA LEU A 181 -8.39 -11.29 13.95
C LEU A 181 -9.21 -10.08 13.50
N PHE A 182 -10.00 -9.52 14.41
CA PHE A 182 -10.76 -8.30 14.18
C PHE A 182 -10.09 -7.16 14.95
N ARG A 183 -9.30 -6.35 14.28
CA ARG A 183 -8.62 -5.20 14.89
C ARG A 183 -9.43 -3.95 14.62
N MET A 184 -9.73 -3.17 15.65
CA MET A 184 -10.49 -1.94 15.50
C MET A 184 -9.82 -0.78 16.21
N VAL A 185 -9.77 0.36 15.53
CA VAL A 185 -9.36 1.62 16.16
C VAL A 185 -10.38 2.01 17.22
N VAL A 186 -9.90 2.32 18.42
CA VAL A 186 -10.72 2.82 19.54
C VAL A 186 -10.19 4.16 20.02
N TYR A 187 -11.04 4.94 20.68
CA TYR A 187 -10.58 6.14 21.37
C TYR A 187 -9.68 5.77 22.55
N LYS A 188 -8.67 6.61 22.80
CA LYS A 188 -7.73 6.45 23.91
C LYS A 188 -8.47 6.34 25.25
N GLY A 189 -8.14 5.32 26.05
CA GLY A 189 -8.77 5.06 27.34
C GLY A 189 -9.96 4.10 27.27
N ALA A 190 -10.47 3.75 26.08
CA ALA A 190 -11.52 2.76 25.94
C ALA A 190 -11.13 1.39 26.53
N GLU A 191 -9.84 1.04 26.48
CA GLU A 191 -9.25 -0.20 26.97
C GLU A 191 -9.25 -0.34 28.49
N LYS A 192 -9.56 0.74 29.21
CA LYS A 192 -9.65 0.80 30.68
C LYS A 192 -11.08 0.70 31.20
N ASN A 193 -12.08 0.72 30.31
CA ASN A 193 -13.48 0.64 30.68
C ASN A 193 -14.00 -0.80 30.54
N GLU A 194 -14.29 -1.43 31.67
CA GLU A 194 -14.77 -2.82 31.73
C GLU A 194 -16.10 -3.06 30.99
N ALA A 195 -16.98 -2.05 30.92
CA ALA A 195 -18.22 -2.16 30.16
C ALA A 195 -17.93 -2.24 28.64
N ASN A 196 -16.98 -1.43 28.15
CA ASN A 196 -16.55 -1.50 26.75
C ASN A 196 -15.92 -2.85 26.43
N ILE A 197 -15.03 -3.35 27.30
CA ILE A 197 -14.37 -4.65 27.11
C ILE A 197 -15.41 -5.77 27.05
N THR A 198 -16.38 -5.75 27.95
CA THR A 198 -17.46 -6.73 27.99
C THR A 198 -18.31 -6.70 26.72
N LEU A 199 -18.70 -5.49 26.27
CA LEU A 199 -19.47 -5.31 25.04
C LEU A 199 -18.71 -5.81 23.80
N LEU A 200 -17.42 -5.48 23.69
CA LEU A 200 -16.56 -5.95 22.60
C LEU A 200 -16.37 -7.47 22.63
N GLY A 201 -16.28 -8.07 23.82
CA GLY A 201 -16.25 -9.53 23.96
C GLY A 201 -17.56 -10.20 23.50
N GLN A 202 -18.71 -9.59 23.77
CA GLN A 202 -20.00 -10.06 23.24
C GLN A 202 -20.04 -9.92 21.71
N PHE A 203 -19.58 -8.78 21.18
CA PHE A 203 -19.52 -8.53 19.74
C PHE A 203 -18.63 -9.56 19.02
N ALA A 204 -17.47 -9.92 19.57
CA ALA A 204 -16.60 -10.97 19.02
C ALA A 204 -17.32 -12.34 18.96
N LYS A 205 -18.10 -12.69 19.98
CA LYS A 205 -18.92 -13.91 19.99
C LYS A 205 -20.02 -13.87 18.93
N GLU A 206 -20.65 -12.71 18.72
CA GLU A 206 -21.65 -12.55 17.66
C GLU A 206 -21.04 -12.67 16.27
N LEU A 207 -19.85 -12.09 16.03
CA LEU A 207 -19.11 -12.27 14.78
C LEU A 207 -18.79 -13.76 14.54
N SER A 208 -18.26 -14.43 15.56
CA SER A 208 -17.95 -15.87 15.48
C SER A 208 -19.18 -16.67 15.06
N LYS A 209 -20.31 -16.47 15.74
CA LYS A 209 -21.56 -17.22 15.50
C LYS A 209 -22.20 -16.87 14.15
N ASN A 210 -22.31 -15.59 13.83
CA ASN A 210 -23.18 -15.11 12.75
C ASN A 210 -22.45 -14.89 11.42
N VAL A 211 -21.12 -14.75 11.44
CA VAL A 211 -20.31 -14.46 10.24
C VAL A 211 -19.37 -15.61 9.92
N PHE A 212 -18.76 -16.20 10.95
CA PHE A 212 -17.64 -17.12 10.79
C PHE A 212 -17.94 -18.56 11.21
N GLU A 213 -19.21 -18.97 11.25
CA GLU A 213 -19.64 -20.36 11.46
C GLU A 213 -19.07 -20.97 12.76
N ASN A 214 -19.08 -20.19 13.84
CA ASN A 214 -18.50 -20.50 15.15
C ASN A 214 -16.96 -20.66 15.17
N LYS A 215 -16.25 -20.24 14.12
CA LYS A 215 -14.78 -20.12 14.17
C LYS A 215 -14.37 -19.01 15.14
N PRO A 216 -13.27 -19.14 15.88
CA PRO A 216 -12.86 -18.14 16.86
C PRO A 216 -12.58 -16.78 16.25
N VAL A 217 -12.97 -15.72 16.96
CA VAL A 217 -12.67 -14.33 16.63
C VAL A 217 -11.93 -13.72 17.81
N ILE A 218 -10.72 -13.24 17.57
CA ILE A 218 -9.94 -12.48 18.55
C ILE A 218 -10.07 -11.02 18.19
N LEU A 219 -10.60 -10.21 19.12
CA LEU A 219 -10.77 -8.79 18.92
C LEU A 219 -9.58 -8.02 19.49
N HIS A 220 -8.97 -7.16 18.67
CA HIS A 220 -7.91 -6.26 19.10
C HIS A 220 -8.47 -4.84 19.15
N MET A 221 -8.33 -4.21 20.31
CA MET A 221 -8.49 -2.76 20.45
C MET A 221 -7.17 -2.11 20.07
N CYS A 222 -7.19 -1.20 19.10
CA CYS A 222 -6.00 -0.57 18.56
C CYS A 222 -6.01 0.96 18.69
N ASP A 223 -4.83 1.55 18.59
CA ASP A 223 -4.68 2.99 18.36
C ASP A 223 -5.07 3.38 16.92
N ASP A 224 -4.91 4.66 16.58
CA ASP A 224 -5.20 5.21 15.25
C ASP A 224 -4.27 4.70 14.14
N GLN A 225 -3.16 4.06 14.51
CA GLN A 225 -2.21 3.40 13.62
C GLN A 225 -2.41 1.88 13.56
N LEU A 226 -3.50 1.35 14.12
CA LEU A 226 -3.80 -0.08 14.21
C LEU A 226 -2.83 -0.90 15.07
N ASN A 227 -1.97 -0.26 15.88
CA ASN A 227 -1.16 -0.97 16.86
C ASN A 227 -2.06 -1.50 17.99
N THR A 228 -1.90 -2.77 18.34
CA THR A 228 -2.72 -3.40 19.38
C THR A 228 -2.43 -2.81 20.76
N ILE A 229 -3.47 -2.30 21.41
CA ILE A 229 -3.44 -1.83 22.80
C ILE A 229 -3.95 -2.92 23.75
N LYS A 230 -5.01 -3.64 23.36
CA LYS A 230 -5.62 -4.70 24.18
C LYS A 230 -6.22 -5.81 23.32
N ILE A 231 -6.09 -7.05 23.78
CA ILE A 231 -6.64 -8.24 23.13
C ILE A 231 -7.84 -8.75 23.95
N ILE A 232 -8.94 -9.07 23.28
CA ILE A 232 -10.15 -9.67 23.83
C ILE A 232 -10.35 -11.02 23.12
N LYS A 233 -10.46 -12.09 23.91
CA LYS A 233 -10.60 -13.48 23.45
C LYS A 233 -11.98 -14.04 23.79
#